data_AF-A0A353M0F4-F1
#
_entry.id   AF-A0A353M0F4-F1
#
_cell.length_a   1.000
_cell.length_b   1.000
_cell.length_c   1.000
_cell.angle_alpha   90.00
_cell.angle_beta   90.00
_cell.angle_gamma   90.00
#
_symmetry.space_group_name_H-M   'P 1'
#
loop_
_entity.id
_entity.type
_entity.pdbx_description
1 polymer ?
#
loop_
_entity_poly.entity_id
_entity_poly.type
_entity_poly.pdbx_seq_one_letter_code
_entity_poly.pdbx_strand_id
1 'polypeptide(L)'
;SKSYMPRGFLEYFTGITVPEWLVFGPVPIIIAMGLHYYPFAFLLISGALSSIDSQLEESGEVLGASRLKILRRITFPIVLPALTSAVLLAFARSIGTFGTPAILGLPARYTLISTQIYSFLGTGRDSQGYILAIILMFMSFVGLGLNYRLIGSRKSFTTIGGKGSKHSPVKLGKWKIPITIIVLVFLVVVAIFPLVLIGWSSVMLNMGDFSLSNFSLQYWIGESSRAYADGAPGVLRHAEVLGALKNSVSLAVIGGILTGLVGMAIGYVVVKERGKWLSQSLEQLSFVPMLIPSIVFGSIYLALFSKANWFIPSLYGTFALLIVVTIGKQLPYTARSGVS
;
A
#
# COMPACT_ATOMS: atom_id res chain seq x y z
N SER A 1 -2.88 -23.45 26.65
CA SER A 1 -2.50 -24.41 25.59
C SER A 1 -1.82 -23.62 24.49
N LYS A 2 -0.48 -23.65 24.40
CA LYS A 2 0.23 -23.07 23.25
C LYS A 2 -0.08 -23.97 22.07
N SER A 3 -1.12 -23.63 21.32
CA SER A 3 -1.39 -24.20 20.00
C SER A 3 -0.08 -24.13 19.22
N TYR A 4 0.50 -25.29 18.93
CA TYR A 4 1.77 -25.43 18.23
C TYR A 4 1.65 -24.68 16.91
N MET A 5 2.25 -23.49 16.86
CA MET A 5 2.38 -22.77 15.61
C MET A 5 3.40 -23.54 14.77
N PRO A 6 3.13 -23.79 13.49
CA PRO A 6 4.11 -24.39 12.59
C PRO A 6 5.44 -23.64 12.67
N ARG A 7 6.56 -24.37 12.69
CA ARG A 7 7.89 -23.75 12.72
C ARG A 7 8.06 -22.84 11.50
N GLY A 8 8.53 -21.63 11.73
CA GLY A 8 8.91 -20.72 10.64
C GLY A 8 10.18 -21.18 9.93
N PHE A 9 10.46 -20.63 8.75
CA PHE A 9 11.69 -20.94 7.99
C PHE A 9 12.96 -20.79 8.84
N LEU A 10 13.08 -19.67 9.57
CA LEU A 10 14.24 -19.44 10.43
C LEU A 10 14.35 -20.46 11.56
N GLU A 11 13.23 -20.78 12.21
CA GLU A 11 13.18 -21.76 13.30
C GLU A 11 13.52 -23.18 12.81
N TYR A 12 13.10 -23.54 11.60
CA TYR A 12 13.41 -24.84 11.00
C TYR A 12 14.92 -25.02 10.76
N PHE A 13 15.59 -24.04 10.13
CA PHE A 13 17.00 -24.17 9.77
C PHE A 13 17.96 -23.83 10.91
N THR A 14 17.58 -22.95 11.84
CA THR A 14 18.47 -22.51 12.93
C THR A 14 18.17 -23.20 14.25
N GLY A 15 16.99 -23.81 14.41
CA GLY A 15 16.52 -24.33 15.69
C GLY A 15 16.15 -23.25 16.71
N ILE A 16 16.28 -21.96 16.36
CA ILE A 16 16.00 -20.85 17.26
C ILE A 16 14.52 -20.48 17.17
N THR A 17 13.81 -20.64 18.28
CA THR A 17 12.41 -20.23 18.39
C THR A 17 12.31 -18.71 18.29
N VAL A 18 11.57 -18.22 17.31
CA VAL A 18 11.38 -16.77 17.12
C VAL A 18 10.37 -16.26 18.15
N PRO A 19 10.66 -15.14 18.87
CA PRO A 19 9.72 -14.58 19.83
C PRO A 19 8.40 -14.15 19.17
N GLU A 20 7.27 -14.42 19.84
CA GLU A 20 5.92 -14.14 19.32
C GLU A 20 5.71 -12.66 18.94
N TRP A 21 6.26 -11.72 19.71
CA TRP A 21 6.17 -10.28 19.44
C TRP A 21 6.85 -9.84 18.14
N LEU A 22 7.76 -10.65 17.61
CA LEU A 22 8.43 -10.40 16.32
C LEU A 22 7.62 -10.97 15.14
N VAL A 23 6.75 -11.95 15.40
CA VAL A 23 5.91 -12.61 14.39
C VAL A 23 4.51 -12.00 14.32
N PHE A 24 3.92 -11.65 15.47
CA PHE A 24 2.62 -10.99 15.60
C PHE A 24 2.69 -9.76 16.51
N GLY A 25 1.77 -8.82 16.29
CA GLY A 25 1.67 -7.58 17.06
C GLY A 25 2.31 -6.38 16.35
N PRO A 26 2.74 -5.36 17.10
CA PRO A 26 3.10 -4.05 16.54
C PRO A 26 4.37 -4.07 15.68
N VAL A 27 5.39 -4.84 16.07
CA VAL A 27 6.69 -4.87 15.38
C VAL A 27 6.60 -5.36 13.93
N PRO A 28 6.04 -6.55 13.65
CA PRO A 28 5.90 -7.02 12.26
C PRO A 28 4.97 -6.13 11.43
N ILE A 29 3.96 -5.50 12.04
CA ILE A 29 3.11 -4.50 11.37
C ILE A 29 3.96 -3.31 10.92
N ILE A 30 4.77 -2.72 11.81
CA ILE A 30 5.63 -1.58 11.47
C ILE A 30 6.60 -1.94 10.35
N ILE A 31 7.24 -3.11 10.42
CA ILE A 31 8.19 -3.58 9.41
C ILE A 31 7.47 -3.78 8.07
N ALA A 32 6.37 -4.54 8.05
CA ALA A 32 5.65 -4.85 6.82
C ALA A 32 5.08 -3.60 6.16
N MET A 33 4.53 -2.66 6.94
CA MET A 33 4.01 -1.40 6.43
C MET A 33 5.13 -0.47 5.96
N GLY A 34 6.25 -0.40 6.69
CA GLY A 34 7.43 0.33 6.26
C GLY A 34 7.96 -0.18 4.93
N LEU A 35 8.08 -1.50 4.77
CA LEU A 35 8.48 -2.14 3.52
C LEU A 35 7.43 -2.00 2.40
N HIS A 36 6.16 -1.86 2.73
CA HIS A 36 5.13 -1.59 1.72
C HIS A 36 5.20 -0.15 1.19
N TYR A 37 5.50 0.83 2.04
CA TYR A 37 5.49 2.25 1.68
C TYR A 37 6.87 2.84 1.33
N TYR A 38 7.98 2.14 1.58
CA TYR A 38 9.32 2.64 1.23
C TYR A 38 9.48 3.04 -0.24
N PRO A 39 8.90 2.35 -1.25
CA PRO A 39 9.14 2.73 -2.65
C PRO A 39 8.56 4.10 -2.97
N PHE A 40 7.41 4.44 -2.38
CA PHE A 40 6.81 5.77 -2.53
C PHE A 40 7.69 6.86 -1.90
N ALA A 41 8.21 6.61 -0.70
CA ALA A 41 9.14 7.54 -0.06
C ALA A 41 10.43 7.69 -0.87
N PHE A 42 10.98 6.59 -1.38
CA PHE A 42 12.16 6.57 -2.23
C PHE A 42 11.95 7.41 -3.50
N LEU A 43 10.83 7.25 -4.21
CA LEU A 43 10.56 8.00 -5.43
C LEU A 43 10.46 9.52 -5.16
N LEU A 44 9.78 9.92 -4.09
CA LEU A 44 9.65 11.34 -3.71
C LEU A 44 10.99 11.95 -3.32
N ILE A 45 11.75 11.24 -2.48
CA ILE A 45 13.07 11.68 -2.00
C ILE A 45 14.07 11.70 -3.16
N SER A 46 14.10 10.66 -3.99
CA SER A 46 14.98 10.58 -5.16
C SER A 46 14.67 11.67 -6.16
N GLY A 47 13.40 11.99 -6.42
CA GLY A 47 13.03 13.12 -7.28
C GLY A 47 13.56 14.46 -6.74
N ALA A 48 13.47 14.68 -5.43
CA ALA A 48 14.02 15.87 -4.79
C ALA A 48 15.56 15.91 -4.86
N LEU A 49 16.26 14.80 -4.59
CA LEU A 49 17.71 14.73 -4.75
C LEU A 49 18.14 15.00 -6.19
N SER A 50 17.44 14.42 -7.17
CA SER A 50 17.73 14.66 -8.59
C SER A 50 17.49 16.10 -9.02
N SER A 51 16.76 16.91 -8.26
CA SER A 51 16.55 18.34 -8.56
C SER A 51 17.65 19.27 -8.05
N ILE A 52 18.58 18.76 -7.23
CA ILE A 52 19.68 19.56 -6.64
C ILE A 52 20.74 19.85 -7.71
N ASP A 53 21.11 21.12 -7.86
CA ASP A 53 22.22 21.55 -8.71
C ASP A 53 23.55 21.13 -8.06
N SER A 54 24.38 20.39 -8.80
CA SER A 54 25.70 19.93 -8.36
C SER A 54 26.61 21.10 -7.96
N GLN A 55 26.41 22.29 -8.53
CA GLN A 55 27.18 23.50 -8.20
C GLN A 55 27.06 23.89 -6.73
N LEU A 56 25.91 23.62 -6.07
CA LEU A 56 25.74 23.90 -4.64
C LEU A 56 26.65 23.00 -3.80
N GLU A 57 26.80 21.73 -4.19
CA GLU A 57 27.67 20.79 -3.48
C GLU A 57 29.15 21.05 -3.81
N GLU A 58 29.48 21.29 -5.09
CA GLU A 58 30.83 21.61 -5.56
C GLU A 58 31.38 22.90 -4.94
N SER A 59 30.56 23.95 -4.82
CA SER A 59 30.97 25.19 -4.12
C SER A 59 31.26 24.96 -2.64
N GLY A 60 30.51 24.06 -1.99
CA GLY A 60 30.82 23.59 -0.64
C GLY A 60 32.16 22.87 -0.56
N GLU A 61 32.46 21.99 -1.51
CA GLU A 61 33.74 21.27 -1.59
C GLU A 61 34.92 22.25 -1.80
N VAL A 62 34.78 23.24 -2.69
CA VAL A 62 35.80 24.29 -2.94
C VAL A 62 36.08 25.12 -1.70
N LEU A 63 35.07 25.41 -0.88
CA LEU A 63 35.22 26.10 0.41
C LEU A 63 35.76 25.19 1.54
N GLY A 64 36.18 23.96 1.24
CA GLY A 64 36.73 23.02 2.20
C GLY A 64 35.69 22.34 3.10
N ALA A 65 34.40 22.34 2.71
CA ALA A 65 33.39 21.59 3.44
C ALA A 65 33.58 20.08 3.21
N SER A 66 33.60 19.30 4.30
CA SER A 66 33.58 17.84 4.22
C SER A 66 32.24 17.33 3.68
N ARG A 67 32.22 16.14 3.08
CA ARG A 67 30.99 15.51 2.55
C ARG A 67 29.84 15.45 3.56
N LEU A 68 30.13 15.20 4.84
CA LEU A 68 29.12 15.21 5.90
C LEU A 68 28.57 16.62 6.17
N LYS A 69 29.41 17.65 6.08
CA LYS A 69 28.99 19.05 6.22
C LYS A 69 28.09 19.46 5.04
N ILE A 70 28.45 19.08 3.83
CA ILE A 70 27.63 19.30 2.61
C ILE A 70 26.29 18.60 2.76
N LEU A 71 26.29 17.30 3.07
CA LEU A 71 25.07 16.53 3.28
C LEU A 71 24.15 17.18 4.32
N ARG A 72 24.68 17.59 5.48
CA ARG A 72 23.86 18.12 6.58
C ARG A 72 23.39 19.57 6.37
N ARG A 73 24.18 20.42 5.70
CA ARG A 73 23.88 21.86 5.57
C ARG A 73 23.33 22.28 4.21
N ILE A 74 23.54 21.48 3.16
CA ILE A 74 23.11 21.80 1.80
C ILE A 74 22.05 20.77 1.38
N THR A 75 22.43 19.50 1.24
CA THR A 75 21.56 18.46 0.67
C THR A 75 20.34 18.16 1.56
N PHE A 76 20.53 17.89 2.85
CA PHE A 76 19.46 17.47 3.76
C PHE A 76 18.37 18.54 3.95
N PRO A 77 18.67 19.84 4.17
CA PRO A 77 17.64 20.88 4.24
C PRO A 77 16.82 21.03 2.96
N ILE A 78 17.42 20.81 1.77
CA ILE A 78 16.72 20.85 0.49
C ILE A 78 15.78 19.66 0.35
N VAL A 79 16.22 18.46 0.77
CA VAL A 79 15.41 17.23 0.70
C VAL A 79 14.36 17.15 1.82
N LEU A 80 14.57 17.83 2.95
CA LEU A 80 13.70 17.80 4.12
C LEU A 80 12.20 18.00 3.79
N PRO A 81 11.77 19.00 2.98
CA PRO A 81 10.37 19.09 2.56
C PRO A 81 9.85 17.82 1.88
N ALA A 82 10.61 17.24 0.95
CA ALA A 82 10.22 16.01 0.26
C ALA A 82 10.15 14.82 1.23
N LEU A 83 11.08 14.74 2.20
CA LEU A 83 11.05 13.75 3.27
C LEU A 83 9.80 13.91 4.15
N THR A 84 9.47 15.13 4.58
CA THR A 84 8.26 15.40 5.37
C THR A 84 7.00 15.04 4.59
N SER A 85 6.94 15.38 3.30
CA SER A 85 5.84 15.01 2.41
C SER A 85 5.71 13.49 2.26
N ALA A 86 6.82 12.77 2.11
CA ALA A 86 6.83 11.31 2.03
C ALA A 86 6.32 10.67 3.33
N VAL A 87 6.77 11.15 4.49
CA VAL A 87 6.32 10.65 5.80
C VAL A 87 4.83 10.89 6.00
N LEU A 88 4.34 12.10 5.73
CA LEU A 88 2.92 12.43 5.88
C LEU A 88 2.04 11.65 4.91
N LEU A 89 2.49 11.46 3.67
CA LEU A 89 1.77 10.65 2.69
C LEU A 89 1.73 9.18 3.11
N ALA A 90 2.86 8.62 3.54
CA ALA A 90 2.92 7.25 4.04
C ALA A 90 2.02 7.07 5.27
N PHE A 91 2.03 8.01 6.21
CA PHE A 91 1.16 8.01 7.38
C PHE A 91 -0.32 8.02 6.99
N ALA A 92 -0.73 8.96 6.12
CA ALA A 92 -2.10 9.08 5.66
C ALA A 92 -2.59 7.81 4.94
N ARG A 93 -1.70 7.14 4.20
CA ARG A 93 -2.00 5.85 3.57
C ARG A 93 -2.08 4.72 4.59
N SER A 94 -1.14 4.66 5.53
CA SER A 94 -1.02 3.59 6.52
C SER A 94 -2.22 3.51 7.47
N ILE A 95 -2.74 4.66 7.92
CA ILE A 95 -3.76 4.72 8.98
C ILE A 95 -5.06 4.02 8.56
N GLY A 96 -5.36 4.04 7.26
CA GLY A 96 -6.56 3.46 6.67
C GLY A 96 -6.43 2.01 6.20
N THR A 97 -5.29 1.36 6.42
CA THR A 97 -5.06 -0.03 6.01
C THR A 97 -5.67 -1.01 6.98
N PHE A 98 -6.21 -2.10 6.45
CA PHE A 98 -6.86 -3.16 7.24
C PHE A 98 -6.12 -4.50 7.14
N GLY A 99 -5.79 -4.95 5.92
CA GLY A 99 -5.30 -6.31 5.69
C GLY A 99 -4.06 -6.68 6.51
N THR A 100 -2.98 -5.89 6.42
CA THR A 100 -1.74 -6.14 7.16
C THR A 100 -1.95 -6.09 8.68
N PRO A 101 -2.58 -5.04 9.26
CA PRO A 101 -3.01 -5.03 10.66
C PRO A 101 -3.85 -6.23 11.10
N ALA A 102 -4.78 -6.69 10.28
CA ALA A 102 -5.68 -7.78 10.62
C ALA A 102 -4.92 -9.11 10.74
N ILE A 103 -4.07 -9.42 9.76
CA ILE A 103 -3.32 -10.68 9.70
C ILE A 103 -2.26 -10.74 10.81
N LEU A 104 -1.53 -9.64 11.05
CA LEU A 104 -0.40 -9.64 11.98
C LEU A 104 -0.79 -9.21 13.40
N GLY A 105 -1.87 -8.44 13.57
CA GLY A 105 -2.25 -7.86 14.86
C GLY A 105 -3.26 -8.70 15.63
N LEU A 106 -4.31 -9.19 14.97
CA LEU A 106 -5.41 -9.88 15.64
C LEU A 106 -4.97 -11.15 16.41
N PRO A 107 -4.06 -12.00 15.89
CA PRO A 107 -3.56 -13.15 16.65
C PRO A 107 -2.89 -12.77 17.97
N ALA A 108 -2.19 -11.63 18.01
CA ALA A 108 -1.56 -11.07 19.20
C ALA A 108 -2.51 -10.18 20.04
N ARG A 109 -3.82 -10.18 19.74
CA ARG A 109 -4.82 -9.29 20.37
C ARG A 109 -4.47 -7.81 20.24
N TYR A 110 -3.69 -7.46 19.22
CA TYR A 110 -3.29 -6.09 18.91
C TYR A 110 -4.24 -5.50 17.86
N THR A 111 -5.21 -4.73 18.33
CA THR A 111 -6.25 -4.14 17.48
C THR A 111 -5.94 -2.69 17.13
N LEU A 112 -6.10 -2.33 15.86
CA LEU A 112 -6.07 -0.94 15.40
C LEU A 112 -7.50 -0.44 15.10
N ILE A 113 -7.66 0.88 14.93
CA ILE A 113 -8.96 1.49 14.57
C ILE A 113 -9.54 0.81 13.32
N SER A 114 -8.71 0.54 12.32
CA SER A 114 -9.12 -0.13 11.08
C SER A 114 -9.65 -1.55 11.30
N THR A 115 -9.00 -2.35 12.15
CA THR A 115 -9.45 -3.72 12.46
C THR A 115 -10.68 -3.71 13.36
N GLN A 116 -10.81 -2.72 14.25
CA GLN A 116 -11.99 -2.55 15.12
C GLN A 116 -13.23 -2.16 14.34
N ILE A 117 -13.11 -1.30 13.32
CA ILE A 117 -14.23 -0.99 12.41
C ILE A 117 -14.78 -2.27 11.79
N TYR A 118 -13.89 -3.12 11.26
CA TYR A 118 -14.29 -4.41 10.69
C TYR A 118 -14.95 -5.32 11.72
N SER A 119 -14.37 -5.45 12.92
CA SER A 119 -14.92 -6.28 13.99
C SER A 119 -16.30 -5.83 14.47
N PHE A 120 -16.53 -4.53 14.62
CA PHE A 120 -17.84 -4.03 15.05
C PHE A 120 -18.92 -4.21 13.98
N LEU A 121 -18.60 -3.96 12.71
CA LEU A 121 -19.53 -4.21 11.61
C LEU A 121 -19.83 -5.72 11.45
N GLY A 122 -18.82 -6.59 11.62
CA GLY A 122 -19.00 -8.03 11.55
C GLY A 122 -19.83 -8.62 12.70
N THR A 123 -19.93 -7.91 13.83
CA THR A 123 -20.69 -8.34 15.02
C THR A 123 -22.05 -7.64 15.14
N GLY A 124 -22.47 -6.87 14.13
CA GLY A 124 -23.73 -6.11 14.13
C GLY A 124 -23.74 -4.90 15.06
N ARG A 125 -22.55 -4.46 15.53
CA ARG A 125 -22.37 -3.27 16.38
C ARG A 125 -22.12 -2.03 15.52
N ASP A 126 -22.99 -1.81 14.54
CA ASP A 126 -22.79 -0.88 13.43
C ASP A 126 -22.55 0.56 13.90
N SER A 127 -23.28 1.01 14.93
CA SER A 127 -23.14 2.36 15.49
C SER A 127 -21.71 2.65 15.94
N GLN A 128 -21.06 1.71 16.63
CA GLN A 128 -19.68 1.85 17.08
C GLN A 128 -18.69 1.75 15.92
N GLY A 129 -18.97 0.88 14.94
CA GLY A 129 -18.21 0.82 13.70
C GLY A 129 -18.21 2.15 12.95
N TYR A 130 -19.38 2.79 12.80
CA TYR A 130 -19.52 4.08 12.13
C TYR A 130 -18.86 5.23 12.89
N ILE A 131 -18.95 5.25 14.23
CA ILE A 131 -18.24 6.25 15.05
C ILE A 131 -16.73 6.16 14.82
N LEU A 132 -16.15 4.94 14.87
CA LEU A 132 -14.73 4.75 14.60
C LEU A 132 -14.37 5.10 13.15
N ALA A 133 -15.24 4.81 12.19
CA ALA A 133 -15.04 5.16 10.79
C ALA A 133 -14.97 6.68 10.59
N ILE A 134 -15.84 7.45 11.25
CA ILE A 134 -15.82 8.92 11.23
C ILE A 134 -14.53 9.46 11.85
N ILE A 135 -14.11 8.92 13.02
CA ILE A 135 -12.86 9.32 13.68
C ILE A 135 -11.65 9.05 12.76
N LEU A 136 -11.59 7.87 12.15
CA LEU A 136 -10.51 7.49 11.25
C LEU A 136 -10.48 8.38 9.99
N MET A 137 -11.66 8.69 9.45
CA MET A 137 -11.81 9.60 8.33
C MET A 137 -11.32 11.01 8.69
N PHE A 138 -11.66 11.53 9.87
CA PHE A 138 -11.16 12.81 10.36
C PHE A 138 -9.64 12.83 10.51
N MET A 139 -9.03 11.79 11.09
CA MET A 139 -7.58 11.67 11.19
C MET A 139 -6.89 11.64 9.81
N SER A 140 -7.49 10.94 8.84
CA SER A 140 -7.01 10.91 7.45
C SER A 140 -7.07 12.29 6.80
N PHE A 141 -8.18 13.02 6.96
CA PHE A 141 -8.32 14.39 6.46
C PHE A 141 -7.28 15.34 7.06
N VAL A 142 -7.02 15.24 8.36
CA VAL A 142 -5.97 16.05 9.01
C VAL A 142 -4.60 15.70 8.45
N GLY A 143 -4.27 14.41 8.31
CA GLY A 143 -2.99 13.97 7.74
C GLY A 143 -2.76 14.45 6.31
N LEU A 144 -3.77 14.32 5.44
CA LEU A 144 -3.70 14.79 4.05
C LEU A 144 -3.72 16.32 3.95
N GLY A 145 -4.50 17.00 4.79
CA GLY A 145 -4.54 18.46 4.85
C GLY A 145 -3.19 19.06 5.26
N LEU A 146 -2.50 18.45 6.24
CA LEU A 146 -1.14 18.81 6.62
C LEU A 146 -0.16 18.58 5.46
N ASN A 147 -0.27 17.45 4.77
CA ASN A 147 0.54 17.14 3.58
C ASN A 147 0.35 18.20 2.48
N TYR A 148 -0.90 18.54 2.16
CA TYR A 148 -1.23 19.55 1.16
C TYR A 148 -0.74 20.95 1.54
N ARG A 149 -0.89 21.36 2.81
CA ARG A 149 -0.38 22.66 3.28
C ARG A 149 1.14 22.76 3.18
N LEU A 150 1.86 21.71 3.54
CA LEU A 150 3.33 21.71 3.50
C LEU A 150 3.88 21.68 2.06
N ILE A 151 3.21 20.96 1.16
CA ILE A 151 3.56 20.90 -0.26
C ILE A 151 3.17 22.21 -0.97
N GLY A 152 1.95 22.70 -0.75
CA GLY A 152 1.41 23.90 -1.40
C GLY A 152 2.02 25.22 -0.88
N SER A 153 2.48 25.27 0.37
CA SER A 153 3.14 26.46 0.94
C SER A 153 4.54 26.69 0.41
N ARG A 154 5.19 25.67 -0.15
CA ARG A 154 6.50 25.82 -0.80
C ARG A 154 6.25 25.79 -2.30
N LYS A 155 5.85 26.97 -2.82
CA LYS A 155 5.96 27.32 -4.24
C LYS A 155 7.21 26.62 -4.74
N SER A 156 7.02 25.80 -5.78
CA SER A 156 8.07 25.18 -6.57
C SER A 156 9.40 25.83 -6.27
N PHE A 157 10.34 25.10 -5.67
CA PHE A 157 11.74 25.40 -5.92
C PHE A 157 11.94 25.10 -7.41
N THR A 158 11.37 25.95 -8.28
CA THR A 158 11.94 26.21 -9.58
C THR A 158 13.28 26.79 -9.15
N THR A 159 14.30 25.95 -9.19
CA THR A 159 15.63 26.46 -9.46
C THR A 159 15.47 27.27 -10.74
N ILE A 160 15.46 28.59 -10.58
CA ILE A 160 15.71 29.51 -11.68
C ILE A 160 16.99 29.00 -12.33
N GLY A 161 16.91 28.60 -13.60
CA GLY A 161 18.06 28.09 -14.31
C GLY A 161 17.71 27.60 -15.71
N GLY A 162 17.52 28.53 -16.64
CA GLY A 162 17.50 28.26 -18.09
C GLY A 162 18.85 27.75 -18.66
N LYS A 163 19.65 27.05 -17.85
CA LYS A 163 20.87 26.34 -18.26
C LYS A 163 20.83 24.97 -17.61
N GLY A 164 20.96 23.92 -18.42
CA GLY A 164 20.81 22.53 -17.98
C GLY A 164 21.61 22.25 -16.71
N SER A 165 20.92 21.70 -15.70
CA SER A 165 21.55 21.18 -14.50
C SER A 165 22.60 20.14 -14.92
N LYS A 166 23.86 20.36 -14.56
CA LYS A 166 24.90 19.36 -14.77
C LYS A 166 24.78 18.34 -13.65
N HIS A 167 24.11 17.22 -13.92
CA HIS A 167 24.14 16.08 -13.02
C HIS A 167 25.50 15.39 -13.14
N SER A 168 26.38 15.62 -12.17
CA SER A 168 27.61 14.84 -12.02
C SER A 168 27.35 13.71 -11.02
N PRO A 169 27.38 12.43 -11.42
CA PRO A 169 27.16 11.34 -10.49
C PRO A 169 28.27 11.31 -9.43
N VAL A 170 27.88 11.23 -8.15
CA VAL A 170 28.83 11.13 -7.04
C VAL A 170 29.63 9.83 -7.16
N LYS A 171 30.94 9.94 -7.33
CA LYS A 171 31.84 8.78 -7.38
C LYS A 171 31.90 8.12 -5.99
N LEU A 172 31.31 6.93 -5.88
CA LEU A 172 31.31 6.12 -4.65
C LEU A 172 32.67 5.48 -4.33
N GLY A 173 33.58 5.38 -5.31
CA GLY A 173 34.91 4.81 -5.12
C GLY A 173 34.86 3.39 -4.53
N LYS A 174 35.63 3.14 -3.47
CA LYS A 174 35.69 1.84 -2.75
C LYS A 174 34.33 1.43 -2.14
N TRP A 175 33.43 2.38 -1.89
CA TRP A 175 32.10 2.10 -1.34
C TRP A 175 31.10 1.59 -2.37
N LYS A 176 31.42 1.64 -3.67
CA LYS A 176 30.55 1.13 -4.73
C LYS A 176 30.14 -0.33 -4.48
N ILE A 177 31.12 -1.21 -4.27
CA ILE A 177 30.86 -2.65 -4.10
C ILE A 177 30.03 -2.92 -2.82
N PRO A 178 30.41 -2.43 -1.62
CA PRO A 178 29.60 -2.60 -0.41
C PRO A 178 28.17 -2.10 -0.57
N ILE A 179 27.95 -0.91 -1.14
CA ILE A 179 26.62 -0.34 -1.32
C ILE A 179 25.80 -1.19 -2.30
N THR A 180 26.40 -1.61 -3.42
CA THR A 180 25.72 -2.50 -4.37
C THR A 180 25.32 -3.82 -3.72
N ILE A 181 26.19 -4.43 -2.91
CA ILE A 181 25.87 -5.65 -2.17
C ILE A 181 24.71 -5.41 -1.21
N ILE A 182 24.73 -4.33 -0.43
CA ILE A 182 23.66 -3.99 0.53
C ILE A 182 22.31 -3.84 -0.20
N VAL A 183 22.29 -3.11 -1.32
CA VAL A 183 21.06 -2.92 -2.12
C VAL A 183 20.58 -4.24 -2.72
N LEU A 184 21.48 -5.06 -3.26
CA LEU A 184 21.11 -6.38 -3.80
C LEU A 184 20.57 -7.31 -2.71
N VAL A 185 21.23 -7.38 -1.56
CA VAL A 185 20.75 -8.18 -0.41
C VAL A 185 19.39 -7.68 0.05
N PHE A 186 19.21 -6.36 0.16
CA PHE A 186 17.91 -5.78 0.50
C PHE A 186 16.83 -6.20 -0.50
N LEU A 187 17.08 -6.09 -1.81
CA LEU A 187 16.13 -6.52 -2.85
C LEU A 187 15.83 -8.01 -2.78
N VAL A 188 16.84 -8.85 -2.58
CA VAL A 188 16.66 -10.30 -2.42
C VAL A 188 15.82 -10.60 -1.18
N VAL A 189 16.14 -10.01 -0.03
CA VAL A 189 15.47 -10.30 1.25
C VAL A 189 14.04 -9.74 1.30
N VAL A 190 13.78 -8.58 0.70
CA VAL A 190 12.47 -7.91 0.78
C VAL A 190 11.53 -8.30 -0.36
N ALA A 191 12.05 -8.52 -1.56
CA ALA A 191 11.20 -8.81 -2.73
C ALA A 191 11.21 -10.30 -3.12
N ILE A 192 12.40 -10.90 -3.25
CA ILE A 192 12.52 -12.26 -3.80
C ILE A 192 12.23 -13.32 -2.75
N PHE A 193 12.83 -13.18 -1.57
CA PHE A 193 12.78 -14.18 -0.51
C PHE A 193 11.35 -14.45 0.00
N PRO A 194 10.48 -13.45 0.24
CA PRO A 194 9.09 -13.72 0.61
C PRO A 194 8.31 -14.44 -0.49
N LEU A 195 8.58 -14.15 -1.77
CA LEU A 195 7.95 -14.86 -2.89
C LEU A 195 8.38 -16.32 -2.97
N VAL A 196 9.67 -16.60 -2.73
CA VAL A 196 10.20 -17.96 -2.63
C VAL A 196 9.56 -18.70 -1.46
N LEU A 197 9.43 -18.06 -0.30
CA LEU A 197 8.77 -18.66 0.87
C LEU A 197 7.29 -18.95 0.63
N ILE A 198 6.56 -18.03 -0.01
CA ILE A 198 5.16 -18.26 -0.39
C ILE A 198 5.08 -19.43 -1.37
N GLY A 199 5.92 -19.44 -2.40
CA GLY A 199 5.99 -20.54 -3.37
C GLY A 199 6.27 -21.89 -2.70
N TRP A 200 7.28 -21.96 -1.82
CA TRP A 200 7.62 -23.16 -1.06
C TRP A 200 6.47 -23.59 -0.14
N SER A 201 5.88 -22.65 0.60
CA SER A 201 4.77 -22.93 1.51
C SER A 201 3.53 -23.46 0.77
N SER A 202 3.33 -23.07 -0.50
CA SER A 202 2.19 -23.51 -1.31
C SER A 202 2.26 -24.97 -1.76
N VAL A 203 3.45 -25.57 -1.74
CA VAL A 203 3.72 -26.97 -2.14
C VAL A 203 4.18 -27.82 -0.95
N MET A 204 4.13 -27.27 0.25
CA MET A 204 4.53 -27.94 1.49
C MET A 204 3.32 -28.70 2.06
N LEU A 205 3.43 -30.02 2.23
CA LEU A 205 2.31 -30.85 2.71
C LEU A 205 2.02 -30.61 4.19
N ASN A 206 3.05 -30.66 5.03
CA ASN A 206 2.94 -30.37 6.47
C ASN A 206 3.54 -28.99 6.78
N MET A 207 2.73 -28.09 7.33
CA MET A 207 3.18 -26.75 7.67
C MET A 207 4.38 -26.78 8.63
N GLY A 208 5.45 -26.08 8.26
CA GLY A 208 6.65 -25.90 9.10
C GLY A 208 7.75 -26.95 8.93
N ASP A 209 7.59 -27.91 8.00
CA ASP A 209 8.68 -28.79 7.55
C ASP A 209 9.17 -28.40 6.15
N PHE A 210 10.37 -27.83 6.09
CA PHE A 210 10.99 -27.39 4.82
C PHE A 210 11.85 -28.49 4.16
N SER A 211 11.65 -29.76 4.53
CA SER A 211 12.32 -30.88 3.87
C SER A 211 11.82 -31.09 2.44
N LEU A 212 12.71 -31.55 1.53
CA LEU A 212 12.32 -31.87 0.15
C LEU A 212 11.33 -33.06 0.09
N SER A 213 11.34 -33.94 1.09
CA SER A 213 10.37 -35.03 1.22
C SER A 213 8.94 -34.56 1.51
N ASN A 214 8.76 -33.33 2.00
CA ASN A 214 7.46 -32.74 2.31
C ASN A 214 6.83 -32.03 1.10
N PHE A 215 7.47 -32.07 -0.07
CA PHE A 215 6.94 -31.48 -1.29
C PHE A 215 5.76 -32.30 -1.81
N SER A 216 4.63 -31.64 -2.01
CA SER A 216 3.42 -32.25 -2.56
C SER A 216 2.56 -31.24 -3.31
N LEU A 217 1.90 -31.71 -4.38
CA LEU A 217 0.91 -30.94 -5.12
C LEU A 217 -0.52 -31.18 -4.60
N GLN A 218 -0.68 -31.80 -3.43
CA GLN A 218 -1.98 -32.10 -2.81
C GLN A 218 -2.87 -30.85 -2.69
N TYR A 219 -2.31 -29.71 -2.25
CA TYR A 219 -3.06 -28.45 -2.13
C TYR A 219 -3.40 -27.78 -3.47
N TRP A 220 -2.82 -28.22 -4.59
CA TRP A 220 -3.08 -27.64 -5.92
C TRP A 220 -4.05 -28.50 -6.74
N ILE A 221 -3.73 -29.78 -6.92
CA ILE A 221 -4.46 -30.71 -7.80
C ILE A 221 -5.05 -31.92 -7.06
N GLY A 222 -4.76 -32.06 -5.77
CA GLY A 222 -5.16 -33.20 -4.96
C GLY A 222 -6.67 -33.30 -4.78
N GLU A 223 -7.14 -34.52 -4.53
CA GLU A 223 -8.53 -34.80 -4.19
C GLU A 223 -8.83 -34.48 -2.73
N SER A 224 -10.13 -34.32 -2.42
CA SER A 224 -10.60 -34.12 -1.05
C SER A 224 -10.13 -35.27 -0.16
N SER A 225 -9.28 -34.97 0.81
CA SER A 225 -8.74 -35.95 1.76
C SER A 225 -8.93 -35.44 3.17
N ARG A 226 -9.53 -36.23 4.07
CA ARG A 226 -9.69 -35.84 5.48
C ARG A 226 -8.36 -35.69 6.23
N ALA A 227 -7.27 -36.23 5.68
CA ALA A 227 -5.94 -36.13 6.26
C ALA A 227 -5.30 -34.75 6.05
N TYR A 228 -5.75 -33.97 5.06
CA TYR A 228 -5.13 -32.70 4.68
C TYR A 228 -6.20 -31.64 4.37
N ALA A 229 -5.91 -30.37 4.66
CA ALA A 229 -6.81 -29.25 4.33
C ALA A 229 -8.24 -29.37 4.90
N ASP A 230 -8.43 -30.05 6.05
CA ASP A 230 -9.73 -30.32 6.65
C ASP A 230 -10.75 -30.97 5.67
N GLY A 231 -10.27 -31.76 4.70
CA GLY A 231 -11.12 -32.39 3.69
C GLY A 231 -11.36 -31.55 2.43
N ALA A 232 -10.85 -30.33 2.36
CA ALA A 232 -10.99 -29.48 1.18
C ALA A 232 -10.19 -30.05 -0.02
N PRO A 233 -10.74 -30.00 -1.24
CA PRO A 233 -9.99 -30.36 -2.45
C PRO A 233 -8.90 -29.32 -2.74
N GLY A 234 -7.93 -29.69 -3.58
CA GLY A 234 -6.89 -28.77 -4.05
C GLY A 234 -7.47 -27.51 -4.69
N VAL A 235 -6.70 -26.41 -4.66
CA VAL A 235 -7.09 -25.07 -5.10
C VAL A 235 -7.69 -25.04 -6.51
N LEU A 236 -7.14 -25.82 -7.45
CA LEU A 236 -7.63 -25.88 -8.84
C LEU A 236 -8.93 -26.66 -9.01
N ARG A 237 -9.40 -27.33 -7.95
CA ARG A 237 -10.67 -28.06 -7.88
C ARG A 237 -11.66 -27.42 -6.91
N HIS A 238 -11.23 -26.43 -6.12
CA HIS A 238 -12.06 -25.77 -5.12
C HIS A 238 -12.94 -24.69 -5.76
N ALA A 239 -14.24 -24.95 -5.87
CA ALA A 239 -15.19 -24.08 -6.56
C ALA A 239 -15.19 -22.62 -6.03
N GLU A 240 -15.07 -22.44 -4.71
CA GLU A 240 -15.01 -21.11 -4.10
C GLU A 240 -13.72 -20.37 -4.45
N VAL A 241 -12.58 -21.06 -4.52
CA VAL A 241 -11.29 -20.43 -4.85
C VAL A 241 -11.26 -20.05 -6.32
N LEU A 242 -11.74 -20.93 -7.20
CA LEU A 242 -11.91 -20.62 -8.62
C LEU A 242 -12.92 -19.50 -8.84
N GLY A 243 -14.00 -19.47 -8.06
CA GLY A 243 -14.98 -18.37 -8.06
C GLY A 243 -14.36 -17.04 -7.63
N ALA A 244 -13.57 -17.04 -6.56
CA ALA A 244 -12.83 -15.86 -6.10
C ALA A 244 -11.81 -15.39 -7.15
N LEU A 245 -11.06 -16.31 -7.77
CA LEU A 245 -10.14 -16.01 -8.87
C LEU A 245 -10.89 -15.38 -10.06
N LYS A 246 -12.00 -15.99 -10.49
CA LYS A 246 -12.84 -15.46 -11.57
C LYS A 246 -13.34 -14.06 -11.22
N ASN A 247 -13.80 -13.84 -9.98
CA ASN A 247 -14.26 -12.53 -9.53
C ASN A 247 -13.11 -11.51 -9.52
N SER A 248 -11.92 -11.85 -9.02
CA SER A 248 -10.78 -10.94 -9.01
C SER A 248 -10.29 -10.58 -10.40
N VAL A 249 -10.18 -11.56 -11.31
CA VAL A 249 -9.79 -11.31 -12.72
C VAL A 249 -10.85 -10.49 -13.43
N SER A 250 -12.13 -10.86 -13.29
CA SER A 250 -13.24 -10.10 -13.88
C SER A 250 -13.30 -8.68 -13.35
N LEU A 251 -13.04 -8.48 -12.06
CA LEU A 251 -13.00 -7.16 -11.42
C LEU A 251 -11.86 -6.31 -11.96
N ALA A 252 -10.67 -6.90 -12.17
CA ALA A 252 -9.52 -6.20 -12.75
C ALA A 252 -9.81 -5.76 -14.20
N VAL A 253 -10.38 -6.66 -15.02
CA VAL A 253 -10.66 -6.38 -16.44
C VAL A 253 -11.85 -5.43 -16.59
N ILE A 254 -13.02 -5.82 -16.10
CA ILE A 254 -14.26 -5.05 -16.26
C ILE A 254 -14.18 -3.74 -15.47
N GLY A 255 -13.73 -3.82 -14.22
CA GLY A 255 -13.55 -2.64 -13.37
C GLY A 255 -12.50 -1.69 -13.94
N GLY A 256 -11.38 -2.19 -14.47
CA GLY A 256 -10.35 -1.37 -15.12
C GLY A 256 -10.89 -0.63 -16.34
N ILE A 257 -11.59 -1.32 -17.24
CA ILE A 257 -12.21 -0.72 -18.43
C ILE A 257 -13.22 0.35 -18.04
N LEU A 258 -14.18 0.03 -17.16
CA LEU A 258 -15.23 0.96 -16.77
C LEU A 258 -14.68 2.19 -16.03
N THR A 259 -13.72 1.99 -15.12
CA THR A 259 -13.08 3.09 -14.41
C THR A 259 -12.29 3.99 -15.36
N GLY A 260 -11.62 3.40 -16.36
CA GLY A 260 -10.92 4.14 -17.41
C GLY A 260 -11.87 4.98 -18.25
N LEU A 261 -12.99 4.39 -18.72
CA LEU A 261 -14.00 5.11 -19.50
C LEU A 261 -14.63 6.27 -18.71
N VAL A 262 -15.02 6.03 -17.45
CA VAL A 262 -15.58 7.07 -16.59
C VAL A 262 -14.56 8.17 -16.30
N GLY A 263 -13.31 7.79 -15.98
CA GLY A 263 -12.23 8.74 -15.73
C GLY A 263 -11.90 9.60 -16.95
N MET A 264 -11.86 9.01 -18.14
CA MET A 264 -11.65 9.72 -19.41
C MET A 264 -12.80 10.67 -19.73
N ALA A 265 -14.06 10.25 -19.51
CA ALA A 265 -15.22 11.11 -19.71
C ALA A 265 -15.19 12.33 -18.77
N ILE A 266 -14.85 12.13 -17.49
CA ILE A 266 -14.67 13.23 -16.53
C ILE A 266 -13.53 14.13 -16.97
N GLY A 267 -12.37 13.57 -17.33
CA GLY A 267 -11.20 14.33 -17.79
C GLY A 267 -11.50 15.19 -19.02
N TYR A 268 -12.20 14.62 -20.01
CA TYR A 268 -12.65 15.33 -21.19
C TYR A 268 -13.54 16.53 -20.84
N VAL A 269 -14.52 16.38 -19.94
CA VAL A 269 -15.39 17.48 -19.50
C VAL A 269 -14.59 18.54 -18.74
N VAL A 270 -13.68 18.12 -17.86
CA VAL A 270 -12.83 19.03 -17.07
C VAL A 270 -11.97 19.90 -17.99
N VAL A 271 -11.39 19.31 -19.05
CA VAL A 271 -10.57 20.02 -20.04
C VAL A 271 -11.43 20.90 -20.95
N LYS A 272 -12.57 20.40 -21.43
CA LYS A 272 -13.47 21.13 -22.34
C LYS A 272 -14.14 22.34 -21.66
N GLU A 273 -14.55 22.18 -20.41
CA GLU A 273 -15.28 23.20 -19.64
C GLU A 273 -14.36 23.92 -18.64
N ARG A 274 -13.06 24.00 -18.95
CA ARG A 274 -12.03 24.53 -18.04
C ARG A 274 -12.41 25.93 -17.53
N GLY A 275 -12.38 26.07 -16.20
CA GLY A 275 -12.73 27.32 -15.53
C GLY A 275 -14.23 27.52 -15.25
N LYS A 276 -15.11 26.65 -15.75
CA LYS A 276 -16.53 26.65 -15.35
C LYS A 276 -16.77 25.85 -14.07
N TRP A 277 -17.88 26.14 -13.40
CA TRP A 277 -18.30 25.44 -12.18
C TRP A 277 -18.33 23.91 -12.33
N LEU A 278 -18.79 23.40 -13.48
CA LEU A 278 -18.87 21.96 -13.75
C LEU A 278 -17.49 21.29 -13.72
N SER A 279 -16.49 21.89 -14.37
CA SER A 279 -15.11 21.40 -14.38
C SER A 279 -14.52 21.39 -12.97
N GLN A 280 -14.67 22.49 -12.22
CA GLN A 280 -14.19 22.61 -10.83
C GLN A 280 -14.85 21.59 -9.90
N SER A 281 -16.17 21.38 -10.03
CA SER A 281 -16.92 20.44 -9.20
C SER A 281 -16.52 19.00 -9.48
N LEU A 282 -16.42 18.63 -10.76
CA LEU A 282 -16.00 17.29 -11.17
C LEU A 282 -14.57 16.98 -10.73
N GLU A 283 -13.67 17.95 -10.87
CA GLU A 283 -12.29 17.83 -10.39
C GLU A 283 -12.27 17.58 -8.87
N GLN A 284 -12.95 18.41 -8.08
CA GLN A 284 -13.02 18.25 -6.62
C GLN A 284 -13.66 16.91 -6.18
N LEU A 285 -14.81 16.55 -6.77
CA LEU A 285 -15.51 15.30 -6.47
C LEU A 285 -14.68 14.08 -6.83
N SER A 286 -13.92 14.14 -7.94
CA SER A 286 -13.03 13.04 -8.33
C SER A 286 -11.92 12.78 -7.31
N PHE A 287 -11.53 13.79 -6.51
CA PHE A 287 -10.52 13.64 -5.46
C PHE A 287 -11.06 13.17 -4.11
N VAL A 288 -12.35 13.33 -3.83
CA VAL A 288 -12.97 12.96 -2.54
C VAL A 288 -12.65 11.50 -2.13
N PRO A 289 -12.75 10.49 -3.02
CA PRO A 289 -12.45 9.10 -2.66
C PRO A 289 -11.02 8.88 -2.16
N MET A 290 -10.07 9.71 -2.59
CA MET A 290 -8.67 9.61 -2.16
C MET A 290 -8.50 9.94 -0.67
N LEU A 291 -9.42 10.73 -0.12
CA LEU A 291 -9.36 11.20 1.26
C LEU A 291 -9.92 10.17 2.25
N ILE A 292 -10.78 9.28 1.76
CA ILE A 292 -11.48 8.28 2.56
C ILE A 292 -10.56 7.07 2.78
N PRO A 293 -10.28 6.68 4.04
CA PRO A 293 -9.55 5.46 4.35
C PRO A 293 -10.17 4.22 3.69
N SER A 294 -9.34 3.28 3.22
CA SER A 294 -9.83 2.13 2.45
C SER A 294 -10.87 1.28 3.18
N ILE A 295 -10.69 1.04 4.48
CA ILE A 295 -11.67 0.28 5.27
C ILE A 295 -12.98 1.04 5.48
N VAL A 296 -12.89 2.37 5.65
CA VAL A 296 -14.06 3.25 5.80
C VAL A 296 -14.84 3.30 4.49
N PHE A 297 -14.13 3.43 3.36
CA PHE A 297 -14.73 3.39 2.02
C PHE A 297 -15.53 2.09 1.83
N GLY A 298 -14.95 0.94 2.18
CA GLY A 298 -15.66 -0.34 2.16
C GLY A 298 -16.91 -0.33 3.04
N SER A 299 -16.79 0.13 4.29
CA SER A 299 -17.93 0.17 5.22
C SER A 299 -19.09 1.05 4.75
N ILE A 300 -18.78 2.21 4.13
CA ILE A 300 -19.80 3.13 3.59
C ILE A 300 -20.57 2.44 2.47
N TYR A 301 -19.87 1.78 1.53
CA TYR A 301 -20.54 1.11 0.42
C TYR A 301 -21.34 -0.12 0.88
N LEU A 302 -20.84 -0.88 1.85
CA LEU A 302 -21.62 -1.99 2.43
C LEU A 302 -22.90 -1.46 3.10
N ALA A 303 -22.79 -0.38 3.88
CA ALA A 303 -23.94 0.24 4.54
C ALA A 303 -24.95 0.80 3.52
N LEU A 304 -24.47 1.57 2.53
CA LEU A 304 -25.29 2.26 1.54
C LEU A 304 -26.07 1.30 0.64
N PHE A 305 -25.46 0.18 0.26
CA PHE A 305 -26.05 -0.81 -0.65
C PHE A 305 -26.66 -2.03 0.09
N SER A 306 -26.69 -2.02 1.42
CA SER A 306 -27.29 -3.10 2.23
C SER A 306 -28.81 -3.17 2.06
N LYS A 307 -29.48 -2.02 1.99
CA LYS A 307 -30.93 -1.90 1.83
C LYS A 307 -31.24 -1.11 0.57
N ALA A 308 -32.28 -1.54 -0.15
CA ALA A 308 -32.76 -0.78 -1.29
C ALA A 308 -33.45 0.50 -0.79
N ASN A 309 -33.00 1.63 -1.31
CA ASN A 309 -33.60 2.94 -1.09
C ASN A 309 -34.22 3.42 -2.41
N TRP A 310 -35.04 4.47 -2.35
CA TRP A 310 -35.78 5.02 -3.50
C TRP A 310 -34.93 5.26 -4.77
N PHE A 311 -33.64 5.62 -4.64
CA PHE A 311 -32.72 5.81 -5.77
C PHE A 311 -31.56 4.81 -5.86
N ILE A 312 -31.38 3.96 -4.85
CA ILE A 312 -30.18 3.11 -4.73
C ILE A 312 -30.63 1.65 -4.57
N PRO A 313 -30.39 0.77 -5.56
CA PRO A 313 -30.74 -0.64 -5.43
C PRO A 313 -29.89 -1.33 -4.37
N SER A 314 -30.38 -2.41 -3.76
CA SER A 314 -29.55 -3.26 -2.92
C SER A 314 -28.57 -4.04 -3.82
N LEU A 315 -27.28 -3.72 -3.71
CA LEU A 315 -26.20 -4.41 -4.43
C LEU A 315 -25.37 -5.29 -3.49
N TYR A 316 -25.70 -5.34 -2.21
CA TYR A 316 -24.99 -6.18 -1.24
C TYR A 316 -24.98 -7.64 -1.67
N GLY A 317 -23.82 -8.28 -1.58
CA GLY A 317 -23.63 -9.67 -2.02
C GLY A 317 -23.51 -9.86 -3.55
N THR A 318 -23.57 -8.80 -4.35
CA THR A 318 -23.47 -8.90 -5.81
C THR A 318 -22.10 -8.46 -6.34
N PHE A 319 -21.73 -8.98 -7.52
CA PHE A 319 -20.52 -8.55 -8.23
C PHE A 319 -20.57 -7.08 -8.65
N ALA A 320 -21.77 -6.53 -8.89
CA ALA A 320 -21.96 -5.13 -9.28
C ALA A 320 -21.42 -4.16 -8.21
N LEU A 321 -21.60 -4.46 -6.92
CA LEU A 321 -21.08 -3.63 -5.84
C LEU A 321 -19.55 -3.51 -5.90
N LEU A 322 -18.84 -4.60 -6.23
CA LEU A 322 -17.38 -4.57 -6.39
C LEU A 322 -16.95 -3.62 -7.50
N ILE A 323 -17.69 -3.60 -8.62
CA ILE A 323 -17.43 -2.70 -9.75
C ILE A 323 -17.64 -1.24 -9.32
N VAL A 324 -18.76 -0.92 -8.67
CA VAL A 324 -19.04 0.46 -8.22
C VAL A 324 -17.98 0.94 -7.22
N VAL A 325 -17.62 0.09 -6.25
CA VAL A 325 -16.55 0.37 -5.28
C VAL A 325 -15.22 0.60 -5.99
N THR A 326 -14.89 -0.21 -6.99
CA THR A 326 -13.64 -0.10 -7.75
C THR A 326 -13.58 1.22 -8.52
N ILE A 327 -14.66 1.57 -9.23
CA ILE A 327 -14.78 2.85 -9.95
C ILE A 327 -14.58 4.01 -8.98
N GLY A 328 -15.34 4.05 -7.89
CA GLY A 328 -15.23 5.14 -6.91
C GLY A 328 -13.83 5.26 -6.30
N LYS A 329 -13.22 4.13 -5.93
CA LYS A 329 -11.89 4.12 -5.31
C LYS A 329 -10.76 4.52 -6.27
N GLN A 330 -10.87 4.16 -7.55
CA GLN A 330 -9.84 4.45 -8.56
C GLN A 330 -10.07 5.74 -9.35
N LEU A 331 -11.26 6.34 -9.24
CA LEU A 331 -11.64 7.59 -9.90
C LEU A 331 -10.59 8.72 -9.82
N PRO A 332 -9.94 8.99 -8.66
CA PRO A 332 -8.98 10.09 -8.57
C PRO A 332 -7.77 9.92 -9.49
N TYR A 333 -7.38 8.67 -9.77
CA TYR A 333 -6.23 8.37 -10.61
C TYR A 333 -6.60 8.43 -12.09
N THR A 334 -7.75 7.83 -12.46
CA THR A 334 -8.19 7.78 -13.86
C THR A 334 -8.69 9.13 -14.37
N ALA A 335 -9.31 9.94 -13.52
CA ALA A 335 -9.70 11.31 -13.86
C ALA A 335 -8.48 12.19 -14.17
N ARG A 336 -7.41 12.11 -13.37
CA ARG A 336 -6.15 12.86 -13.63
C ARG A 336 -5.49 12.45 -14.93
N SER A 337 -5.44 11.15 -15.24
CA SER A 337 -4.89 10.70 -16.52
C SER A 337 -5.71 11.17 -17.71
N GLY A 338 -7.02 11.39 -17.55
CA GLY A 338 -7.87 11.94 -18.60
C GLY A 338 -7.75 13.45 -18.81
N VAL A 339 -7.14 14.18 -17.85
CA VAL A 339 -6.88 15.63 -17.94
C VAL A 339 -5.49 15.94 -18.52
N SER A 340 -4.56 15.00 -18.41
CA SER A 340 -3.16 15.14 -18.85
C SER A 340 -3.02 14.95 -20.36
#